data_AF-A0A0F8DQ48-F1
#
_entry.id   AF-A0A0F8DQ48-F1
#
_cell.length_a   1.000
_cell.length_b   1.000
_cell.length_c   1.000
_cell.angle_alpha   90.00
_cell.angle_beta   90.00
_cell.angle_gamma   90.00
#
_symmetry.space_group_name_H-M   'P 1'
#
loop_
_entity.id
_entity.type
_entity.pdbx_description
1 polymer ?
#
loop_
_entity_poly.entity_id
_entity_poly.type
_entity_poly.pdbx_seq_one_letter_code
_entity_poly.pdbx_strand_id
1 'polypeptide(L)'
;MPGNPNEIKLVNNAMSNATRRKIMNFLENGERSTEEIGGEIGKTMLDFHLKVLQQASLIELKEGTAKLSEYGRNFLKGKEDKGEEKNADLSKAKPVEIAEVRQLLPCIADSSKFRVIANMAPPLGGTLKVLEPLFPRGRYSDRINALIMQKGEIITTIYGTGKVTMTMIKNEGEAGEALENLKSTINEAIAKGVAPAPREKVRVEPMEIYKYLPQTNCGKCSEQSCYTFAIKLMSGEASLDKCTPLKEPGYSTNQEHLQVLTAYI
;
A
#
# COMPACT_ATOMS: atom_id res chain seq x y z
N MET A 1 2.20 -11.42 -19.10
CA MET A 1 2.89 -10.12 -19.23
C MET A 1 2.70 -9.37 -17.93
N PRO A 2 3.76 -8.84 -17.29
CA PRO A 2 3.55 -7.93 -16.17
C PRO A 2 2.82 -6.69 -16.73
N GLY A 3 1.62 -6.41 -16.20
CA GLY A 3 0.81 -5.27 -16.63
C GLY A 3 1.53 -3.95 -16.36
N ASN A 4 1.09 -2.87 -16.99
CA ASN A 4 1.63 -1.54 -16.75
C ASN A 4 1.64 -1.26 -15.22
N PRO A 5 2.73 -0.73 -14.62
CA PRO A 5 2.78 -0.45 -13.18
C PRO A 5 1.60 0.39 -12.67
N ASN A 6 1.01 1.24 -13.51
CA ASN A 6 -0.20 1.99 -13.20
C ASN A 6 -1.46 1.12 -13.15
N GLU A 7 -1.58 0.12 -14.02
CA GLU A 7 -2.66 -0.87 -13.99
C GLU A 7 -2.57 -1.74 -12.73
N ILE A 8 -1.37 -2.12 -12.30
CA ILE A 8 -1.16 -2.91 -11.07
C ILE A 8 -1.71 -2.17 -9.85
N LYS A 9 -1.46 -0.86 -9.72
CA LYS A 9 -1.96 -0.03 -8.61
C LYS A 9 -3.50 0.04 -8.61
N LEU A 10 -4.10 0.30 -9.77
CA LEU A 10 -5.55 0.41 -9.94
C LEU A 10 -6.25 -0.93 -9.66
N VAL A 11 -5.67 -2.03 -10.10
CA VAL A 11 -6.21 -3.38 -9.84
C VAL A 11 -6.08 -3.74 -8.37
N ASN A 12 -4.95 -3.44 -7.73
CA ASN A 12 -4.79 -3.65 -6.28
C ASN A 12 -5.78 -2.79 -5.48
N ASN A 13 -6.00 -1.53 -5.89
CA ASN A 13 -7.03 -0.67 -5.31
C ASN A 13 -8.43 -1.30 -5.43
N ALA A 14 -8.79 -1.73 -6.64
CA ALA A 14 -10.10 -2.31 -6.89
C ALA A 14 -10.29 -3.60 -6.08
N MET A 15 -9.29 -4.46 -6.03
CA MET A 15 -9.39 -5.79 -5.41
C MET A 15 -9.14 -5.81 -3.91
N SER A 16 -8.72 -4.71 -3.28
CA SER A 16 -8.60 -4.62 -1.81
C SER A 16 -9.97 -4.56 -1.10
N ASN A 17 -11.05 -4.18 -1.81
CA ASN A 17 -12.40 -4.05 -1.26
C ASN A 17 -13.25 -5.34 -1.42
N ALA A 18 -13.93 -5.75 -0.35
CA ALA A 18 -14.71 -6.99 -0.32
C ALA A 18 -15.92 -6.99 -1.26
N THR A 19 -16.65 -5.88 -1.35
CA THR A 19 -17.81 -5.73 -2.25
C THR A 19 -17.39 -5.88 -3.71
N ARG A 20 -16.30 -5.23 -4.10
CA ARG A 20 -15.76 -5.35 -5.47
C ARG A 20 -15.32 -6.77 -5.81
N ARG A 21 -14.72 -7.50 -4.87
CA ARG A 21 -14.41 -8.93 -5.05
C ARG A 21 -15.67 -9.78 -5.27
N LYS A 22 -16.75 -9.52 -4.52
CA LYS A 22 -18.04 -10.20 -4.72
C LYS A 22 -18.61 -9.92 -6.11
N ILE A 23 -18.54 -8.66 -6.58
CA ILE A 23 -19.01 -8.27 -7.93
C ILE A 23 -18.24 -9.06 -8.99
N MET A 24 -16.90 -9.10 -8.88
CA MET A 24 -16.06 -9.86 -9.82
C MET A 24 -16.45 -11.34 -9.90
N ASN A 25 -16.66 -12.00 -8.75
CA ASN A 25 -17.08 -13.40 -8.72
C ASN A 25 -18.49 -13.61 -9.27
N PHE A 26 -19.42 -12.68 -9.02
CA PHE A 26 -20.77 -12.78 -9.56
C PHE A 26 -20.78 -12.69 -11.10
N LEU A 27 -19.95 -11.80 -11.66
CA LEU A 27 -19.77 -11.62 -13.11
C LEU A 27 -18.98 -12.74 -13.80
N GLU A 28 -18.38 -13.66 -13.05
CA GLU A 28 -17.74 -14.86 -13.62
C GLU A 28 -18.75 -15.72 -14.38
N ASN A 29 -20.00 -15.73 -13.92
CA ASN A 29 -21.11 -16.46 -14.52
C ASN A 29 -21.75 -15.73 -15.72
N GLY A 30 -21.07 -14.73 -16.28
CA GLY A 30 -21.49 -13.98 -17.46
C GLY A 30 -21.90 -12.53 -17.18
N GLU A 31 -22.38 -11.87 -18.23
CA GLU A 31 -22.91 -10.51 -18.17
C GLU A 31 -24.15 -10.43 -17.27
N ARG A 32 -24.28 -9.35 -16.49
CA ARG A 32 -25.38 -9.11 -15.56
C ARG A 32 -25.83 -7.65 -15.61
N SER A 33 -27.09 -7.39 -15.31
CA SER A 33 -27.57 -6.01 -15.16
C SER A 33 -27.10 -5.41 -13.83
N THR A 34 -26.98 -4.08 -13.77
CA THR A 34 -26.65 -3.36 -12.53
C THR A 34 -27.69 -3.61 -11.44
N GLU A 35 -28.97 -3.80 -11.80
CA GLU A 35 -30.04 -4.16 -10.87
C GLU A 35 -29.84 -5.56 -10.27
N GLU A 36 -29.45 -6.54 -11.10
CA GLU A 36 -29.16 -7.91 -10.63
C GLU A 36 -27.97 -7.92 -9.67
N ILE A 37 -26.90 -7.20 -10.02
CA ILE A 37 -25.71 -7.05 -9.16
C ILE A 37 -26.10 -6.39 -7.83
N GLY A 38 -26.92 -5.32 -7.88
CA GLY A 38 -27.38 -4.62 -6.69
C GLY A 38 -28.34 -5.43 -5.82
N GLY A 39 -29.11 -6.34 -6.41
CA GLY A 39 -29.97 -7.28 -5.70
C GLY A 39 -29.18 -8.32 -4.92
N GLU A 40 -28.13 -8.87 -5.53
CA GLU A 40 -27.31 -9.93 -4.92
C GLU A 40 -26.30 -9.37 -3.90
N ILE A 41 -25.63 -8.26 -4.22
CA ILE A 41 -24.46 -7.78 -3.46
C ILE A 41 -24.80 -6.59 -2.56
N GLY A 42 -25.85 -5.85 -2.90
CA GLY A 42 -26.29 -4.64 -2.22
C GLY A 42 -26.14 -3.38 -3.08
N LYS A 43 -27.07 -2.45 -2.90
CA LYS A 43 -27.17 -1.21 -3.70
C LYS A 43 -26.31 -0.05 -3.19
N THR A 44 -25.82 -0.14 -1.96
CA THR A 44 -25.04 0.94 -1.33
C THR A 44 -23.78 1.23 -2.14
N MET A 45 -23.67 2.44 -2.69
CA MET A 45 -22.51 2.88 -3.48
C MET A 45 -22.17 1.94 -4.66
N LEU A 46 -23.17 1.26 -5.23
CA LEU A 46 -22.94 0.29 -6.30
C LEU A 46 -22.25 0.91 -7.52
N ASP A 47 -22.76 2.06 -7.99
CA ASP A 47 -22.19 2.78 -9.13
C ASP A 47 -20.72 3.15 -8.92
N PHE A 48 -20.38 3.51 -7.68
CA PHE A 48 -19.01 3.81 -7.28
C PHE A 48 -18.12 2.56 -7.37
N HIS A 49 -18.57 1.42 -6.83
CA HIS A 49 -17.82 0.18 -6.91
C HIS A 49 -17.60 -0.30 -8.35
N LEU A 50 -18.64 -0.20 -9.19
CA LEU A 50 -18.57 -0.55 -10.61
C LEU A 50 -17.60 0.37 -11.36
N LYS A 51 -17.64 1.68 -11.10
CA LYS A 51 -16.73 2.64 -11.72
C LYS A 51 -15.26 2.37 -11.36
N VAL A 52 -14.98 2.00 -10.11
CA VAL A 52 -13.61 1.63 -9.69
C VAL A 52 -13.13 0.36 -10.39
N LEU A 53 -13.97 -0.67 -10.49
CA LEU A 53 -13.65 -1.91 -11.23
C LEU A 53 -13.40 -1.63 -12.72
N GLN A 54 -14.19 -0.73 -13.32
CA GLN A 54 -14.03 -0.34 -14.72
C GLN A 54 -12.72 0.45 -14.94
N GLN A 55 -12.39 1.38 -14.04
CA GLN A 55 -11.13 2.15 -14.09
C GLN A 55 -9.89 1.26 -13.94
N ALA A 56 -10.01 0.15 -13.21
CA ALA A 56 -8.98 -0.88 -13.12
C ALA A 56 -8.96 -1.84 -14.32
N SER A 57 -9.75 -1.57 -15.36
CA SER A 57 -9.90 -2.43 -16.55
C SER A 57 -10.33 -3.86 -16.24
N LEU A 58 -10.94 -4.11 -15.08
CA LEU A 58 -11.39 -5.45 -14.66
C LEU A 58 -12.78 -5.80 -15.22
N ILE A 59 -13.62 -4.80 -15.46
CA ILE A 59 -14.96 -4.96 -16.03
C ILE A 59 -15.20 -3.97 -17.17
N GLU A 60 -16.13 -4.32 -18.04
CA GLU A 60 -16.73 -3.43 -19.04
C GLU A 60 -18.16 -3.10 -18.61
N LEU A 61 -18.52 -1.81 -18.66
CA LEU A 61 -19.89 -1.32 -18.42
C LEU A 61 -20.50 -0.89 -19.77
N LYS A 62 -21.72 -1.34 -20.07
CA LYS A 62 -22.51 -0.93 -21.25
C LYS A 62 -23.97 -0.81 -20.86
N GLU A 63 -24.62 0.33 -21.14
CA GLU A 63 -26.10 0.49 -21.05
C GLU A 63 -26.79 -0.20 -19.84
N GLY A 64 -26.22 -0.09 -18.63
CA GLY A 64 -26.79 -0.70 -17.42
C GLY A 64 -26.44 -2.17 -17.19
N THR A 65 -25.58 -2.77 -18.02
CA THR A 65 -24.98 -4.09 -17.79
C THR A 65 -23.49 -3.98 -17.47
N ALA A 66 -23.00 -4.97 -16.76
CA ALA A 66 -21.59 -5.17 -16.47
C ALA A 66 -21.17 -6.59 -16.86
N LYS A 67 -19.96 -6.71 -17.39
CA LYS A 67 -19.31 -8.01 -17.63
C LYS A 67 -17.82 -7.92 -17.33
N LEU A 68 -17.19 -9.04 -17.01
CA LEU A 68 -15.74 -9.09 -16.92
C LEU A 68 -15.10 -8.67 -18.25
N SER A 69 -14.03 -7.89 -18.19
CA SER A 69 -13.17 -7.67 -19.36
C SER A 69 -12.32 -8.93 -19.63
N GLU A 70 -11.61 -8.98 -20.74
CA GLU A 70 -10.62 -10.05 -20.98
C GLU A 70 -9.56 -10.08 -19.88
N TYR A 71 -9.06 -8.90 -19.50
CA TYR A 71 -8.10 -8.75 -18.41
C TYR A 71 -8.67 -9.22 -17.06
N GLY A 72 -9.92 -8.86 -16.73
CA GLY A 72 -10.60 -9.29 -15.51
C GLY A 72 -10.81 -10.81 -15.44
N ARG A 73 -11.18 -11.44 -16.56
CA ARG A 73 -11.27 -12.91 -16.65
C ARG A 73 -9.91 -13.57 -16.40
N ASN A 74 -8.86 -13.07 -17.05
CA ASN A 74 -7.51 -13.59 -16.86
C ASN A 74 -6.98 -13.34 -15.45
N PHE A 75 -7.37 -12.24 -14.81
CA PHE A 75 -7.03 -11.94 -13.41
C PHE A 75 -7.66 -12.94 -12.43
N LEU A 76 -8.92 -13.34 -12.64
CA LEU A 76 -9.58 -14.36 -11.82
C LEU A 76 -8.99 -15.77 -12.04
N LYS A 77 -8.78 -16.17 -13.30
CA LYS A 77 -8.16 -17.47 -13.63
C LYS A 77 -6.71 -17.57 -13.17
N GLY A 78 -5.95 -16.49 -13.30
CA GLY A 78 -4.56 -16.42 -12.82
C GLY A 78 -4.42 -16.53 -11.31
N LYS A 79 -5.50 -16.49 -10.52
CA LYS A 79 -5.48 -16.81 -9.09
C LYS A 79 -5.40 -18.31 -8.82
N GLU A 80 -5.88 -19.15 -9.73
CA GLU A 80 -5.80 -20.62 -9.64
C GLU A 80 -4.41 -21.13 -10.10
N ASP A 81 -3.80 -20.48 -11.10
CA ASP A 81 -2.48 -20.88 -11.65
C ASP A 81 -1.26 -20.19 -10.99
N LYS A 82 -1.45 -19.17 -10.14
CA LYS A 82 -0.33 -18.48 -9.42
C LYS A 82 0.07 -19.17 -8.10
N GLY A 83 -0.08 -20.48 -8.02
CA GLY A 83 0.53 -21.29 -6.96
C GLY A 83 2.07 -21.37 -7.04
N GLU A 84 2.69 -20.91 -8.14
CA GLU A 84 4.11 -21.18 -8.43
C GLU A 84 5.01 -19.95 -8.71
N GLU A 85 4.65 -18.74 -8.29
CA GLU A 85 5.68 -17.71 -8.07
C GLU A 85 6.34 -18.03 -6.73
N LYS A 86 7.57 -18.59 -6.76
CA LYS A 86 8.32 -19.15 -5.60
C LYS A 86 8.32 -18.20 -4.38
N ASN A 87 7.27 -18.28 -3.57
CA ASN A 87 7.19 -17.63 -2.27
C ASN A 87 8.32 -18.19 -1.40
N ALA A 88 9.02 -17.31 -0.69
CA ALA A 88 10.11 -17.73 0.15
C ALA A 88 9.57 -18.23 1.51
N ASP A 89 10.04 -19.41 1.89
CA ASP A 89 9.62 -20.15 3.09
C ASP A 89 10.05 -19.42 4.38
N LEU A 90 9.06 -19.03 5.19
CA LEU A 90 9.22 -18.44 6.51
C LEU A 90 8.89 -19.42 7.65
N SER A 91 8.60 -20.69 7.36
CA SER A 91 8.13 -21.68 8.36
C SER A 91 9.07 -21.89 9.55
N LYS A 92 10.36 -21.59 9.38
CA LYS A 92 11.39 -21.70 10.43
C LYS A 92 11.61 -20.41 11.22
N ALA A 93 11.01 -19.29 10.80
CA ALA A 93 11.12 -18.02 11.50
C ALA A 93 10.22 -18.02 12.74
N LYS A 94 10.69 -17.39 13.83
CA LYS A 94 9.91 -17.23 15.06
C LYS A 94 9.30 -15.83 15.09
N PRO A 95 8.09 -15.67 15.67
CA PRO A 95 7.53 -14.35 15.92
C PRO A 95 8.50 -13.46 16.69
N VAL A 96 8.49 -12.18 16.35
CA VAL A 96 9.37 -11.17 16.94
C VAL A 96 8.62 -10.25 17.90
N GLU A 97 9.33 -9.77 18.90
CA GLU A 97 8.91 -8.73 19.84
C GLU A 97 9.88 -7.55 19.79
N ILE A 98 9.36 -6.36 20.09
CA ILE A 98 10.20 -5.17 20.28
C ILE A 98 10.69 -5.18 21.73
N ALA A 99 11.95 -5.56 21.92
CA ALA A 99 12.52 -5.85 23.22
C ALA A 99 12.87 -4.59 24.02
N GLU A 100 13.22 -3.47 23.37
CA GLU A 100 13.65 -2.24 24.05
C GLU A 100 13.66 -1.05 23.09
N VAL A 101 13.13 0.12 23.48
CA VAL A 101 13.38 1.42 22.81
C VAL A 101 14.48 2.12 23.59
N ARG A 102 15.69 2.16 23.05
CA ARG A 102 16.90 2.56 23.79
C ARG A 102 17.08 4.07 23.88
N GLN A 103 16.88 4.80 22.78
CA GLN A 103 17.29 6.21 22.70
C GLN A 103 16.46 6.99 21.68
N LEU A 104 15.92 8.13 22.11
CA LEU A 104 15.44 9.24 21.29
C LEU A 104 16.55 10.28 21.22
N LEU A 105 17.14 10.48 20.04
CA LEU A 105 18.25 11.42 19.83
C LEU A 105 17.89 12.39 18.71
N PRO A 106 18.46 13.60 18.65
CA PRO A 106 18.27 14.50 17.51
C PRO A 106 18.62 13.79 16.19
N CYS A 107 17.78 13.96 15.16
CA CYS A 107 18.06 13.43 13.84
C CYS A 107 19.16 14.27 13.17
N ILE A 108 20.09 13.61 12.48
CA ILE A 108 21.19 14.29 11.79
C ILE A 108 20.68 15.10 10.59
N ALA A 109 19.62 14.61 9.93
CA ALA A 109 19.07 15.22 8.72
C ALA A 109 18.11 16.40 9.02
N ASP A 110 17.50 16.43 10.20
CA ASP A 110 16.53 17.44 10.60
C ASP A 110 16.54 17.60 12.12
N SER A 111 16.95 18.78 12.60
CA SER A 111 17.09 19.06 14.03
C SER A 111 15.75 19.11 14.78
N SER A 112 14.62 19.23 14.07
CA SER A 112 13.27 19.17 14.64
C SER A 112 12.76 17.75 14.82
N LYS A 113 13.47 16.75 14.27
CA LYS A 113 13.10 15.34 14.30
C LYS A 113 14.09 14.54 15.13
N PHE A 114 13.71 13.30 15.39
CA PHE A 114 14.46 12.36 16.19
C PHE A 114 14.88 11.14 15.39
N ARG A 115 15.94 10.49 15.88
CA ARG A 115 16.29 9.11 15.57
C ARG A 115 15.96 8.23 16.78
N VAL A 116 15.47 7.03 16.48
CA VAL A 116 15.09 6.02 17.46
C VAL A 116 15.98 4.80 17.24
N ILE A 117 16.44 4.20 18.33
CA ILE A 117 17.12 2.92 18.32
C ILE A 117 16.30 1.94 19.15
N ALA A 118 15.93 0.81 18.56
CA ALA A 118 15.22 -0.26 19.21
C ALA A 118 15.88 -1.62 18.96
N ASN A 119 15.47 -2.64 19.71
CA ASN A 119 15.87 -4.03 19.45
C ASN A 119 14.65 -4.91 19.22
N MET A 120 14.82 -5.85 18.31
CA MET A 120 13.88 -6.90 17.96
C MET A 120 14.45 -8.25 18.42
N ALA A 121 13.61 -9.06 19.07
CA ALA A 121 13.98 -10.40 19.51
C ALA A 121 12.91 -11.43 19.10
N PRO A 122 13.30 -12.60 18.57
CA PRO A 122 14.66 -12.99 18.23
C PRO A 122 15.20 -12.26 16.98
N PRO A 123 16.52 -12.20 16.81
CA PRO A 123 17.11 -11.68 15.57
C PRO A 123 16.66 -12.49 14.34
N LEU A 124 16.34 -11.78 13.25
CA LEU A 124 15.85 -12.41 12.02
C LEU A 124 16.95 -12.91 11.09
N GLY A 125 18.20 -12.43 11.24
CA GLY A 125 19.35 -12.88 10.47
C GLY A 125 19.09 -12.88 8.95
N GLY A 126 19.40 -14.00 8.29
CA GLY A 126 19.22 -14.18 6.84
C GLY A 126 17.76 -14.15 6.35
N THR A 127 16.79 -14.23 7.28
CA THR A 127 15.35 -14.11 6.96
C THR A 127 14.97 -12.71 6.52
N LEU A 128 15.77 -11.68 6.86
CA LEU A 128 15.48 -10.30 6.50
C LEU A 128 15.37 -10.07 4.99
N LYS A 129 16.17 -10.78 4.19
CA LYS A 129 16.11 -10.69 2.72
C LYS A 129 14.76 -11.14 2.19
N VAL A 130 14.21 -12.20 2.80
CA VAL A 130 12.90 -12.77 2.46
C VAL A 130 11.76 -11.80 2.79
N LEU A 131 11.95 -10.93 3.77
CA LEU A 131 10.93 -9.95 4.18
C LEU A 131 10.93 -8.69 3.30
N GLU A 132 11.93 -8.46 2.44
CA GLU A 132 11.98 -7.27 1.56
C GLU A 132 10.67 -7.01 0.80
N PRO A 133 10.02 -8.01 0.16
CA PRO A 133 8.82 -7.79 -0.65
C PRO A 133 7.59 -7.33 0.15
N LEU A 134 7.62 -7.43 1.49
CA LEU A 134 6.55 -6.93 2.35
C LEU A 134 6.50 -5.39 2.38
N PHE A 135 7.61 -4.73 2.06
CA PHE A 135 7.76 -3.29 2.20
C PHE A 135 7.87 -2.65 0.82
N PRO A 136 6.87 -1.86 0.37
CA PRO A 136 6.86 -1.28 -0.99
C PRO A 136 8.12 -0.49 -1.35
N ARG A 137 8.68 0.23 -0.38
CA ARG A 137 9.95 0.96 -0.48
C ARG A 137 11.07 0.29 0.31
N GLY A 138 11.02 -1.04 0.40
CA GLY A 138 12.04 -1.88 1.00
C GLY A 138 13.23 -2.09 0.06
N ARG A 139 14.41 -2.25 0.63
CA ARG A 139 15.63 -2.73 -0.04
C ARG A 139 16.45 -3.51 0.96
N TYR A 140 16.82 -4.73 0.61
CA TYR A 140 17.83 -5.47 1.34
C TYR A 140 19.25 -5.13 0.87
N SER A 141 20.19 -5.06 1.81
CA SER A 141 21.62 -4.88 1.53
C SER A 141 22.42 -6.04 2.11
N ASP A 142 22.95 -6.90 1.23
CA ASP A 142 23.83 -8.01 1.63
C ASP A 142 25.11 -7.48 2.33
N ARG A 143 25.63 -6.30 1.91
CA ARG A 143 26.87 -5.71 2.45
C ARG A 143 26.81 -5.41 3.95
N ILE A 144 25.68 -4.92 4.43
CA ILE A 144 25.50 -4.53 5.84
C ILE A 144 24.49 -5.42 6.57
N ASN A 145 24.03 -6.49 5.91
CA ASN A 145 23.06 -7.44 6.45
C ASN A 145 21.83 -6.71 7.04
N ALA A 146 21.20 -5.84 6.24
CA ALA A 146 20.12 -5.00 6.71
C ALA A 146 19.01 -4.80 5.67
N LEU A 147 17.77 -4.78 6.17
CA LEU A 147 16.59 -4.37 5.43
C LEU A 147 16.30 -2.90 5.73
N ILE A 148 16.35 -2.07 4.69
CA ILE A 148 16.04 -0.64 4.75
C ILE A 148 14.67 -0.44 4.13
N MET A 149 13.80 0.30 4.79
CA MET A 149 12.46 0.63 4.28
C MET A 149 12.12 2.08 4.58
N GLN A 150 11.26 2.64 3.74
CA GLN A 150 10.72 3.98 3.91
C GLN A 150 9.19 3.92 3.93
N LYS A 151 8.57 4.68 4.84
CA LYS A 151 7.14 4.92 4.88
C LYS A 151 6.91 6.41 5.17
N GLY A 152 6.44 7.16 4.18
CA GLY A 152 6.47 8.62 4.22
C GLY A 152 7.91 9.13 4.45
N GLU A 153 8.10 9.97 5.47
CA GLU A 153 9.44 10.51 5.80
C GLU A 153 10.29 9.55 6.64
N ILE A 154 9.67 8.56 7.29
CA ILE A 154 10.34 7.68 8.24
C ILE A 154 11.16 6.65 7.48
N ILE A 155 12.46 6.62 7.75
CA ILE A 155 13.37 5.60 7.25
C ILE A 155 13.66 4.63 8.40
N THR A 156 13.36 3.36 8.19
CA THR A 156 13.60 2.28 9.15
C THR A 156 14.65 1.32 8.61
N THR A 157 15.65 0.99 9.40
CA THR A 157 16.67 0.00 9.08
C THR A 157 16.66 -1.11 10.12
N ILE A 158 16.50 -2.35 9.67
CA ILE A 158 16.53 -3.54 10.51
C ILE A 158 17.80 -4.31 10.16
N TYR A 159 18.69 -4.47 11.14
CA TYR A 159 19.91 -5.24 10.99
C TYR A 159 19.65 -6.70 11.34
N GLY A 160 20.38 -7.63 10.71
CA GLY A 160 20.26 -9.08 10.98
C GLY A 160 20.52 -9.46 12.44
N THR A 161 21.17 -8.59 13.20
CA THR A 161 21.40 -8.71 14.65
C THR A 161 20.16 -8.45 15.51
N GLY A 162 19.04 -8.02 14.92
CA GLY A 162 17.84 -7.59 15.63
C GLY A 162 17.83 -6.09 15.98
N LYS A 163 18.92 -5.35 15.75
CA LYS A 163 18.91 -3.89 15.94
C LYS A 163 17.98 -3.22 14.92
N VAL A 164 17.15 -2.28 15.38
CA VAL A 164 16.27 -1.46 14.55
C VAL A 164 16.65 0.01 14.76
N THR A 165 16.79 0.76 13.68
CA THR A 165 17.00 2.21 13.74
C THR A 165 15.97 2.91 12.88
N MET A 166 15.35 3.96 13.42
CA MET A 166 14.40 4.79 12.69
C MET A 166 14.89 6.25 12.69
N THR A 167 14.70 6.96 11.59
CA THR A 167 15.02 8.38 11.47
C THR A 167 13.81 9.16 10.99
N MET A 168 13.85 10.49 11.13
CA MET A 168 12.75 11.40 10.76
C MET A 168 11.48 11.19 11.59
N ILE A 169 11.66 10.78 12.86
CA ILE A 169 10.57 10.59 13.82
C ILE A 169 10.22 11.93 14.45
N LYS A 170 8.94 12.26 14.56
CA LYS A 170 8.44 13.52 15.15
C LYS A 170 8.37 13.46 16.66
N ASN A 171 7.99 12.32 17.22
CA ASN A 171 7.82 12.14 18.66
C ASN A 171 7.81 10.64 19.03
N GLU A 172 7.79 10.36 20.33
CA GLU A 172 7.79 9.00 20.87
C GLU A 172 6.54 8.19 20.48
N GLY A 173 5.37 8.83 20.38
CA GLY A 173 4.14 8.16 19.94
C GLY A 173 4.24 7.63 18.51
N GLU A 174 4.76 8.44 17.58
CA GLU A 174 5.00 8.02 16.18
C GLU A 174 6.01 6.88 16.11
N ALA A 175 7.04 6.89 16.98
CA ALA A 175 7.99 5.79 17.10
C ALA A 175 7.31 4.49 17.54
N GLY A 176 6.50 4.54 18.60
CA GLY A 176 5.79 3.39 19.13
C GLY A 176 4.83 2.78 18.11
N GLU A 177 4.05 3.62 17.43
CA GLU A 177 3.13 3.18 16.38
C GLU A 177 3.87 2.52 15.21
N ALA A 178 4.99 3.11 14.78
CA ALA A 178 5.76 2.57 13.67
C ALA A 178 6.46 1.25 14.02
N LEU A 179 6.95 1.09 15.25
CA LEU A 179 7.52 -0.16 15.75
C LEU A 179 6.47 -1.27 15.87
N GLU A 180 5.27 -0.95 16.36
CA GLU A 180 4.18 -1.92 16.48
C GLU A 180 3.67 -2.37 15.10
N ASN A 181 3.51 -1.42 14.17
CA ASN A 181 3.16 -1.73 12.79
C ASN A 181 4.21 -2.63 12.11
N LEU A 182 5.49 -2.37 12.37
CA LEU A 182 6.59 -3.21 11.87
C LEU A 182 6.48 -4.64 12.43
N LYS A 183 6.27 -4.77 13.75
CA LYS A 183 6.10 -6.05 14.44
C LYS A 183 4.92 -6.84 13.86
N SER A 184 3.75 -6.21 13.74
CA SER A 184 2.55 -6.87 13.19
C SER A 184 2.78 -7.37 11.77
N THR A 185 3.36 -6.53 10.90
CA THR A 185 3.62 -6.89 9.49
C THR A 185 4.53 -8.11 9.38
N ILE A 186 5.61 -8.15 10.16
CA ILE A 186 6.55 -9.28 10.16
C ILE A 186 5.88 -10.53 10.73
N ASN A 187 5.20 -10.43 11.87
CA ASN A 187 4.59 -11.57 12.54
C ASN A 187 3.44 -12.18 11.72
N GLU A 188 2.67 -11.36 11.01
CA GLU A 188 1.64 -11.84 10.08
C GLU A 188 2.25 -12.62 8.91
N ALA A 189 3.39 -12.18 8.37
CA ALA A 189 4.08 -12.90 7.30
C ALA A 189 4.67 -14.22 7.80
N ILE A 190 5.26 -14.22 9.00
CA ILE A 190 5.77 -15.42 9.66
C ILE A 190 4.63 -16.42 9.93
N ALA A 191 3.50 -15.95 10.45
CA ALA A 191 2.33 -16.79 10.73
C ALA A 191 1.76 -17.43 9.45
N LYS A 192 1.82 -16.74 8.32
CA LYS A 192 1.45 -17.29 7.00
C LYS A 192 2.47 -18.28 6.45
N GLY A 193 3.69 -18.33 7.00
CA GLY A 193 4.76 -19.21 6.58
C GLY A 193 5.36 -18.88 5.22
N VAL A 194 4.92 -17.82 4.55
CA VAL A 194 5.37 -17.40 3.23
C VAL A 194 5.50 -15.89 3.15
N ALA A 195 6.62 -15.41 2.61
CA ALA A 195 6.71 -14.04 2.14
C ALA A 195 6.21 -13.94 0.69
N PRO A 196 5.53 -12.83 0.31
CA PRO A 196 5.16 -12.60 -1.07
C PRO A 196 6.37 -12.69 -1.99
N ALA A 197 6.18 -13.25 -3.18
CA ALA A 197 7.17 -13.20 -4.24
C ALA A 197 7.67 -11.76 -4.46
N PRO A 198 8.96 -11.56 -4.81
CA PRO A 198 9.50 -10.25 -5.14
C PRO A 198 8.62 -9.55 -6.18
N ARG A 199 8.00 -8.44 -5.78
CA ARG A 199 7.20 -7.61 -6.69
C ARG A 199 8.08 -6.54 -7.31
N GLU A 200 7.76 -6.15 -8.53
CA GLU A 200 8.35 -4.97 -9.13
C GLU A 200 8.11 -3.75 -8.23
N LYS A 201 9.14 -2.94 -7.97
CA LYS A 201 9.04 -1.80 -7.06
C LYS A 201 8.15 -0.75 -7.70
N VAL A 202 6.91 -0.72 -7.26
CA VAL A 202 5.89 0.21 -7.71
C VAL A 202 6.23 1.60 -7.15
N ARG A 203 6.82 2.46 -7.99
CA ARG A 203 7.11 3.86 -7.65
C ARG A 203 5.90 4.73 -7.98
N VAL A 204 5.55 5.66 -7.09
CA VAL A 204 4.52 6.67 -7.33
C VAL A 204 5.19 7.98 -7.70
N GLU A 205 4.89 8.51 -8.88
CA GLU A 205 5.38 9.82 -9.32
C GLU A 205 4.43 10.95 -8.89
N PRO A 206 4.91 12.20 -8.69
CA PRO A 206 4.07 13.32 -8.27
C PRO A 206 2.91 13.56 -9.25
N MET A 207 3.15 13.35 -10.54
CA MET A 207 2.14 13.54 -11.58
C MET A 207 1.00 12.52 -11.47
N GLU A 208 1.25 11.31 -10.96
CA GLU A 208 0.20 10.32 -10.74
C GLU A 208 -0.73 10.75 -9.61
N ILE A 209 -0.18 11.31 -8.54
CA ILE A 209 -0.96 11.89 -7.43
C ILE A 209 -1.74 13.11 -7.94
N TYR A 210 -1.07 14.02 -8.64
CA TYR A 210 -1.66 15.27 -9.12
C TYR A 210 -2.91 15.05 -9.98
N LYS A 211 -2.91 14.02 -10.84
CA LYS A 211 -4.05 13.64 -11.68
C LYS A 211 -5.35 13.42 -10.89
N TYR A 212 -5.25 12.92 -9.66
CA TYR A 212 -6.40 12.64 -8.81
C TYR A 212 -6.70 13.76 -7.80
N LEU A 213 -5.85 14.77 -7.68
CA LEU A 213 -6.17 15.94 -6.87
C LEU A 213 -7.30 16.77 -7.51
N PRO A 214 -7.97 17.66 -6.75
CA PRO A 214 -8.97 18.58 -7.28
C PRO A 214 -8.44 19.55 -8.34
N GLN A 215 -7.12 19.78 -8.39
CA GLN A 215 -6.43 20.68 -9.33
C GLN A 215 -6.93 22.14 -9.32
N THR A 216 -7.59 22.57 -8.23
CA THR A 216 -8.10 23.94 -8.07
C THR A 216 -7.06 24.94 -7.58
N ASN A 217 -5.89 24.45 -7.13
CA ASN A 217 -4.84 25.27 -6.50
C ASN A 217 -5.36 26.18 -5.36
N CYS A 218 -6.39 25.73 -4.64
CA CYS A 218 -7.12 26.56 -3.68
C CYS A 218 -6.35 27.02 -2.43
N GLY A 219 -5.14 26.49 -2.17
CA GLY A 219 -4.34 26.85 -1.00
C GLY A 219 -4.88 26.40 0.37
N LYS A 220 -6.00 25.68 0.44
CA LYS A 220 -6.61 25.23 1.71
C LYS A 220 -5.70 24.30 2.55
N CYS A 221 -4.72 23.67 1.92
CA CYS A 221 -3.70 22.83 2.58
C CYS A 221 -2.39 23.58 2.88
N SER A 222 -2.36 24.92 2.71
CA SER A 222 -1.18 25.78 2.87
C SER A 222 -0.03 25.51 1.89
N GLU A 223 -0.31 24.81 0.78
CA GLU A 223 0.65 24.60 -0.31
C GLU A 223 0.39 25.55 -1.49
N GLN A 224 1.47 25.94 -2.18
CA GLN A 224 1.42 26.90 -3.30
C GLN A 224 0.57 26.42 -4.49
N SER A 225 0.51 25.11 -4.71
CA SER A 225 -0.29 24.51 -5.77
C SER A 225 -0.66 23.06 -5.41
N CYS A 226 -1.66 22.50 -6.10
CA CYS A 226 -1.97 21.08 -6.00
C CYS A 226 -0.77 20.21 -6.44
N TYR A 227 0.06 20.66 -7.38
CA TYR A 227 1.26 19.93 -7.77
C TYR A 227 2.33 19.95 -6.66
N THR A 228 2.51 21.07 -5.97
CA THR A 228 3.38 21.17 -4.78
C THR A 228 2.89 20.23 -3.68
N PHE A 229 1.59 20.19 -3.43
CA PHE A 229 1.00 19.22 -2.50
C PHE A 229 1.26 17.78 -2.94
N ALA A 230 1.16 17.46 -4.23
CA ALA A 230 1.47 16.13 -4.74
C ALA A 230 2.93 15.72 -4.51
N ILE A 231 3.89 16.62 -4.73
CA ILE A 231 5.32 16.38 -4.45
C ILE A 231 5.52 16.08 -2.96
N LYS A 232 4.96 16.90 -2.08
CA LYS A 232 5.08 16.71 -0.63
C LYS A 232 4.36 15.47 -0.12
N LEU A 233 3.23 15.12 -0.72
CA LEU A 233 2.53 13.88 -0.40
C LEU A 233 3.39 12.67 -0.80
N MET A 234 4.04 12.71 -1.97
CA MET A 234 4.96 11.67 -2.43
C MET A 234 6.24 11.55 -1.56
N SER A 235 6.76 12.66 -1.05
CA SER A 235 7.92 12.64 -0.14
C SER A 235 7.56 12.26 1.29
N GLY A 236 6.27 12.29 1.65
CA GLY A 236 5.76 12.04 2.99
C GLY A 236 5.67 13.29 3.89
N GLU A 237 6.10 14.45 3.40
CA GLU A 237 6.07 15.74 4.11
C GLU A 237 4.64 16.27 4.35
N ALA A 238 3.69 15.84 3.51
CA ALA A 238 2.28 16.15 3.65
C ALA A 238 1.45 14.88 3.75
N SER A 239 0.35 14.95 4.49
CA SER A 239 -0.61 13.87 4.62
C SER A 239 -1.86 14.15 3.77
N LEU A 240 -2.47 13.08 3.24
CA LEU A 240 -3.59 13.19 2.29
C LEU A 240 -4.79 13.95 2.88
N ASP A 241 -5.01 13.83 4.19
CA ASP A 241 -6.11 14.46 4.94
C ASP A 241 -6.06 15.99 4.97
N LYS A 242 -4.88 16.59 4.71
CA LYS A 242 -4.73 18.05 4.60
C LYS A 242 -5.45 18.63 3.38
N CYS A 243 -5.70 17.83 2.34
CA CYS A 243 -6.48 18.28 1.19
C CYS A 243 -7.98 18.16 1.51
N THR A 244 -8.53 19.16 2.20
CA THR A 244 -9.94 19.16 2.62
C THR A 244 -10.97 19.02 1.48
N PRO A 245 -10.77 19.56 0.25
CA PRO A 245 -11.73 19.35 -0.84
C PRO A 245 -11.91 17.87 -1.25
N LEU A 246 -10.90 17.00 -1.04
CA LEU A 246 -11.03 15.58 -1.34
C LEU A 246 -12.08 14.86 -0.49
N LYS A 247 -12.55 15.47 0.61
CA LYS A 247 -13.60 14.92 1.47
C LYS A 247 -15.01 15.17 0.91
N GLU A 248 -15.14 15.98 -0.14
CA GLU A 248 -16.43 16.25 -0.78
C GLU A 248 -16.90 15.02 -1.58
N PRO A 249 -18.21 14.68 -1.58
CA PRO A 249 -18.72 13.47 -2.23
C PRO A 249 -18.29 13.30 -3.70
N GLY A 250 -18.15 14.42 -4.43
CA GLY A 250 -17.73 14.44 -5.83
C GLY A 250 -16.30 13.92 -6.07
N TYR A 251 -15.45 13.90 -5.04
CA TYR A 251 -14.07 13.39 -5.11
C TYR A 251 -13.89 12.03 -4.43
N SER A 252 -14.96 11.34 -4.04
CA SER A 252 -14.88 10.03 -3.36
C SER A 252 -13.98 9.02 -4.09
N THR A 253 -14.10 8.92 -5.42
CA THR A 253 -13.28 7.99 -6.23
C THR A 253 -11.81 8.43 -6.24
N ASN A 254 -11.57 9.72 -6.39
CA ASN A 254 -10.23 10.30 -6.36
C ASN A 254 -9.56 10.08 -4.99
N GLN A 255 -10.31 10.26 -3.91
CA GLN A 255 -9.83 10.04 -2.55
C GLN A 255 -9.44 8.58 -2.32
N GLU A 256 -10.26 7.62 -2.76
CA GLU A 256 -9.94 6.19 -2.64
C GLU A 256 -8.69 5.81 -3.47
N HIS A 257 -8.57 6.33 -4.69
CA HIS A 257 -7.36 6.12 -5.51
C HIS A 257 -6.11 6.67 -4.83
N LEU A 258 -6.19 7.89 -4.31
CA LEU A 258 -5.08 8.53 -3.60
C LEU A 258 -4.70 7.76 -2.33
N GLN A 259 -5.66 7.23 -1.57
CA GLN A 259 -5.39 6.39 -0.40
C GLN A 259 -4.56 5.15 -0.77
N VAL A 260 -4.85 4.53 -1.91
CA VAL A 260 -4.06 3.38 -2.36
C VAL A 260 -2.69 3.78 -2.90
N LEU A 261 -2.58 4.90 -3.62
CA LEU A 261 -1.27 5.42 -4.02
C LEU A 261 -0.40 5.72 -2.79
N THR A 262 -0.97 6.27 -1.71
CA THR A 262 -0.24 6.52 -0.47
C THR A 262 0.21 5.27 0.27
N ALA A 263 -0.36 4.09 -0.02
CA ALA A 263 0.15 2.83 0.52
C ALA A 263 1.51 2.42 -0.07
N TYR A 264 1.90 3.00 -1.21
CA TYR A 264 3.19 2.78 -1.87
C TYR A 264 4.24 3.86 -1.54
N ILE A 265 3.88 4.85 -0.70
CA ILE A 265 4.71 6.03 -0.36
C ILE A 265 5.30 5.90 1.04
#